data_AF-A0A9Q1HBR1-F1
#
_entry.id   AF-A0A9Q1HBR1-F1
#
_cell.length_a   1.000
_cell.length_b   1.000
_cell.length_c   1.000
_cell.angle_alpha   90.00
_cell.angle_beta   90.00
_cell.angle_gamma   90.00
#
_symmetry.space_group_name_H-M   'P 1'
#
loop_
_entity.id
_entity.type
_entity.pdbx_description
1 polymer ?
#
loop_
_entity_poly.entity_id
_entity_poly.type
_entity_poly.pdbx_seq_one_letter_code
_entity_poly.pdbx_strand_id
1 'polypeptide(L)'
;MINEEDLGLVQTPVHCFYSDIENFNVFASSNDKADFSILHINARSLPKKIDSVLSFISSVNNYPFSVIVITETWLYKNDYTALYNIPNYTFVCKGRSDKRGGGVGLYIKRELDFTITDNPNMSNQLESLFVQINCPGLKKKCDRSYIPPTKGGC
;
A
#
# COMPACT_ATOMS: atom_id res chain seq x y z
N MET A 1 -9.83 41.47 7.07
CA MET A 1 -8.71 40.77 7.73
C MET A 1 -9.27 39.53 8.37
N ILE A 2 -9.04 38.38 7.75
CA ILE A 2 -9.31 37.08 8.36
C ILE A 2 -7.91 36.56 8.69
N ASN A 3 -7.64 36.31 9.97
CA ASN A 3 -6.31 35.94 10.44
C ASN A 3 -5.94 34.55 9.88
N GLU A 4 -4.72 34.42 9.35
CA GLU A 4 -4.16 33.16 8.84
C GLU A 4 -3.86 32.12 9.95
N GLU A 5 -4.30 32.33 11.19
CA GLU A 5 -4.02 31.46 12.33
C GLU A 5 -5.08 30.36 12.59
N ASP A 6 -6.20 30.32 11.84
CA ASP A 6 -7.30 29.36 12.11
C ASP A 6 -7.26 28.03 11.33
N LEU A 7 -6.15 27.71 10.66
CA LEU A 7 -5.91 26.39 10.07
C LEU A 7 -4.72 25.73 10.76
N GLY A 8 -4.97 25.22 11.97
CA GLY A 8 -4.02 24.42 12.77
C GLY A 8 -3.60 23.11 12.08
N LEU A 9 -2.85 23.22 10.99
CA LEU A 9 -2.05 22.15 10.43
C LEU A 9 -0.83 21.97 11.33
N VAL A 10 -0.98 21.16 12.37
CA VAL A 10 0.17 20.61 13.10
C VAL A 10 1.02 19.87 12.08
N GLN A 11 2.16 20.44 11.69
CA GLN A 11 3.20 19.74 10.96
C GLN A 11 3.79 18.70 11.92
N THR A 12 3.28 17.48 11.86
CA THR A 12 3.96 16.34 12.47
C THR A 12 5.28 16.14 11.72
N PRO A 13 6.44 16.10 12.40
CA PRO A 13 7.72 15.86 11.73
C PRO A 13 7.66 14.54 10.97
N VAL A 14 8.07 14.56 9.70
CA VAL A 14 8.23 13.34 8.91
C VAL A 14 9.54 12.70 9.32
N HIS A 15 9.45 11.57 10.00
CA HIS A 15 10.59 10.79 10.43
C HIS A 15 10.89 9.68 9.41
N CYS A 16 12.05 9.75 8.77
CA CYS A 16 12.51 8.76 7.80
C CYS A 16 13.75 8.06 8.36
N PHE A 17 13.66 6.75 8.61
CA PHE A 17 14.78 5.97 9.12
C PHE A 17 14.94 4.69 8.28
N TYR A 18 16.18 4.26 8.12
CA TYR A 18 16.47 2.92 7.64
C TYR A 18 16.55 2.00 8.84
N SER A 19 15.82 0.89 8.79
CA SER A 19 15.88 -0.16 9.81
C SER A 19 15.97 -1.52 9.15
N ASP A 20 16.67 -2.44 9.80
CA ASP A 20 16.46 -3.86 9.57
C ASP A 20 15.17 -4.34 10.26
N ILE A 21 14.88 -5.63 10.11
CA ILE A 21 13.69 -6.27 10.66
C ILE A 21 13.71 -6.29 12.20
N GLU A 22 14.88 -6.50 12.81
CA GLU A 22 15.00 -6.58 14.27
C GLU A 22 14.69 -5.24 14.91
N ASN A 23 15.31 -4.17 14.42
CA ASN A 23 15.09 -2.80 14.87
C ASN A 23 13.66 -2.34 14.60
N PHE A 24 13.08 -2.69 13.44
CA PHE A 24 11.67 -2.43 13.16
C PHE A 24 10.75 -3.10 14.18
N ASN A 25 11.00 -4.37 14.51
CA ASN A 25 10.17 -5.12 15.46
C ASN A 25 10.28 -4.57 16.88
N VAL A 26 11.47 -4.11 17.31
CA VAL A 26 11.64 -3.39 18.58
C VAL A 26 10.84 -2.09 18.58
N PHE A 27 10.93 -1.30 17.51
CA PHE A 27 10.13 -0.07 17.34
C PHE A 27 8.62 -0.36 17.38
N ALA A 28 8.16 -1.34 16.61
CA ALA A 28 6.76 -1.75 16.52
C ALA A 28 6.18 -2.25 17.85
N SER A 29 7.02 -2.83 18.72
CA SER A 29 6.60 -3.35 20.03
C SER A 29 6.60 -2.29 21.12
N SER A 30 7.40 -1.23 20.96
CA SER A 30 7.62 -0.18 21.98
C SER A 30 6.77 1.07 21.77
N ASN A 31 6.12 1.20 20.62
CA ASN A 31 5.32 2.36 20.26
C ASN A 31 3.85 1.96 20.11
N ASP A 32 2.96 2.91 20.41
CA ASP A 32 1.55 2.75 20.11
C ASP A 32 1.35 2.53 18.61
N LYS A 33 0.42 1.65 18.29
CA LYS A 33 0.07 1.34 16.91
C LYS A 33 -0.50 2.59 16.25
N ALA A 34 -0.01 2.90 15.05
CA ALA A 34 -0.55 4.01 14.29
C ALA A 34 -2.01 3.72 13.92
N ASP A 35 -2.85 4.75 13.93
CA ASP A 35 -4.25 4.67 13.48
C ASP A 35 -4.36 4.17 12.03
N PHE A 36 -3.34 4.47 11.22
CA PHE A 36 -3.24 4.02 9.85
C PHE A 36 -1.78 3.82 9.45
N SER A 37 -1.48 2.69 8.82
CA SER A 37 -0.13 2.34 8.41
C SER A 37 -0.09 1.60 7.08
N ILE A 38 0.97 1.86 6.31
CA ILE A 38 1.18 1.27 4.99
C ILE A 38 2.55 0.59 4.94
N LEU A 39 2.58 -0.65 4.49
CA LEU A 39 3.80 -1.32 4.05
C LEU A 39 3.85 -1.32 2.52
N HIS A 40 4.96 -0.89 1.91
CA HIS A 40 5.12 -0.93 0.46
C HIS A 40 6.32 -1.80 0.07
N ILE A 41 6.08 -2.76 -0.83
CA ILE A 41 7.07 -3.71 -1.32
C ILE A 41 7.05 -3.68 -2.84
N ASN A 42 8.19 -3.40 -3.45
CA ASN A 42 8.36 -3.65 -4.88
C ASN A 42 8.84 -5.09 -5.08
N ALA A 43 7.96 -5.97 -5.56
CA ALA A 43 8.29 -7.39 -5.71
C ALA A 43 9.20 -7.65 -6.93
N ARG A 44 9.12 -6.85 -7.99
CA ARG A 44 9.77 -7.14 -9.29
C ARG A 44 9.50 -8.59 -9.74
N SER A 45 8.23 -8.94 -9.93
CA SER A 45 7.63 -10.26 -10.12
C SER A 45 7.25 -10.97 -8.82
N LEU A 46 5.99 -10.80 -8.42
CA LEU A 46 5.40 -11.46 -7.26
C LEU A 46 5.34 -12.99 -7.42
N PRO A 47 4.95 -13.58 -8.57
CA PRO A 47 4.94 -15.04 -8.73
C PRO A 47 6.29 -15.70 -8.42
N LYS A 48 7.40 -15.05 -8.81
CA LYS A 48 8.75 -15.58 -8.58
C LYS A 48 9.27 -15.39 -7.16
N LYS A 49 8.65 -14.50 -6.38
CA LYS A 49 9.14 -14.08 -5.07
C LYS A 49 8.11 -14.19 -3.96
N ILE A 50 7.03 -14.94 -4.20
CA ILE A 50 5.92 -14.99 -3.27
C ILE A 50 6.38 -15.49 -1.90
N ASP A 51 7.22 -16.52 -1.85
CA ASP A 51 7.76 -17.06 -0.59
C ASP A 51 8.59 -16.02 0.17
N SER A 52 9.44 -15.27 -0.54
CA SER A 52 10.25 -14.21 0.07
C SER A 52 9.39 -13.05 0.59
N VAL A 53 8.36 -12.66 -0.16
CA VAL A 53 7.43 -11.60 0.24
C VAL A 53 6.61 -12.04 1.46
N LEU A 54 6.07 -13.26 1.45
CA LEU A 54 5.30 -13.79 2.59
C LEU A 54 6.17 -14.00 3.82
N SER A 55 7.40 -14.48 3.65
CA SER A 55 8.39 -14.60 4.75
C SER A 55 8.71 -13.24 5.36
N PHE A 56 8.96 -12.23 4.51
CA PHE A 56 9.18 -10.87 4.98
C PHE A 56 7.97 -10.31 5.72
N ILE A 57 6.77 -10.41 5.16
CA ILE A 57 5.53 -9.94 5.81
C ILE A 57 5.35 -10.65 7.16
N SER A 58 5.61 -11.96 7.22
CA SER A 58 5.54 -12.73 8.46
C SER A 58 6.54 -12.23 9.51
N SER A 59 7.75 -11.85 9.09
CA SER A 59 8.80 -11.32 9.97
C SER A 59 8.46 -9.97 10.61
N VAL A 60 7.55 -9.20 10.00
CA VAL A 60 7.07 -7.90 10.49
C VAL A 60 5.60 -7.93 10.94
N ASN A 61 4.98 -9.11 11.03
CA ASN A 61 3.55 -9.29 11.29
C ASN A 61 3.09 -8.85 12.69
N ASN A 62 4.04 -8.64 13.62
CA ASN A 62 3.73 -8.06 14.93
C ASN A 62 3.17 -6.63 14.82
N TYR A 63 3.41 -5.97 13.68
CA TYR A 63 2.82 -4.68 13.35
C TYR A 63 1.62 -4.85 12.40
N PRO A 64 0.39 -4.47 12.82
CA PRO A 64 -0.82 -4.71 12.03
C PRO A 64 -1.02 -3.63 10.96
N PHE A 65 -0.28 -3.74 9.85
CA PHE A 65 -0.41 -2.80 8.74
C PHE A 65 -1.87 -2.68 8.24
N SER A 66 -2.33 -1.45 8.05
CA SER A 66 -3.67 -1.20 7.49
C SER A 66 -3.75 -1.64 6.02
N VAL A 67 -2.68 -1.35 5.28
CA VAL A 67 -2.55 -1.71 3.86
C VAL A 67 -1.14 -2.20 3.56
N ILE A 68 -1.02 -3.30 2.80
CA ILE A 68 0.25 -3.74 2.21
C ILE A 68 0.15 -3.55 0.70
N VAL A 69 1.01 -2.71 0.15
CA VAL A 69 1.09 -2.37 -1.28
C VAL A 69 2.21 -3.19 -1.90
N ILE A 70 1.89 -3.99 -2.92
CA ILE A 70 2.88 -4.69 -3.73
C ILE A 70 2.89 -4.07 -5.13
N THR A 71 4.05 -3.60 -5.58
CA THR A 71 4.26 -3.07 -6.93
C THR A 71 5.12 -4.00 -7.76
N GLU A 72 5.02 -3.87 -9.10
CA GLU A 72 5.66 -4.76 -10.06
C GLU A 72 5.25 -6.23 -9.81
N THR A 73 3.95 -6.47 -9.63
CA THR A 73 3.42 -7.79 -9.27
C THR A 73 3.58 -8.81 -10.39
N TRP A 74 3.47 -8.39 -11.65
CA TRP A 74 3.46 -9.27 -12.83
C TRP A 74 2.32 -10.30 -12.80
N LEU A 75 1.20 -9.95 -12.18
CA LEU A 75 -0.03 -10.74 -12.19
C LEU A 75 -0.96 -10.25 -13.32
N TYR A 76 -1.63 -11.17 -13.99
CA TYR A 76 -2.72 -10.89 -14.94
C TYR A 76 -4.09 -10.97 -14.25
N LYS A 77 -5.14 -10.46 -14.91
CA LYS A 77 -6.51 -10.28 -14.35
C LYS A 77 -7.12 -11.56 -13.75
N ASN A 78 -6.61 -12.74 -14.11
CA ASN A 78 -7.10 -14.05 -13.66
C ASN A 78 -6.04 -14.88 -12.89
N ASP A 79 -4.88 -14.33 -12.56
CA ASP A 79 -3.81 -15.09 -11.89
C ASP A 79 -4.01 -15.21 -10.37
N TYR A 80 -5.13 -14.74 -9.84
CA TYR A 80 -5.42 -14.83 -8.41
C TYR A 80 -5.61 -16.28 -8.00
N THR A 81 -4.61 -16.81 -7.29
CA THR A 81 -4.66 -18.14 -6.69
C THR A 81 -4.66 -18.01 -5.17
N ALA A 82 -5.05 -19.09 -4.48
CA ALA A 82 -4.96 -19.18 -3.03
C ALA A 82 -3.53 -18.92 -2.49
N LEU A 83 -2.50 -19.05 -3.34
CA LEU A 83 -1.09 -18.76 -3.01
C LEU A 83 -0.84 -17.31 -2.60
N TYR A 84 -1.68 -16.38 -3.08
CA TYR A 84 -1.55 -14.96 -2.75
C TYR A 84 -2.42 -14.56 -1.56
N ASN A 85 -3.06 -15.50 -0.86
CA ASN A 85 -3.94 -15.14 0.25
C ASN A 85 -3.13 -14.87 1.53
N ILE A 86 -3.32 -13.68 2.11
CA ILE A 86 -2.79 -13.33 3.44
C ILE A 86 -3.97 -13.29 4.43
N PRO A 87 -3.93 -14.02 5.55
CA PRO A 87 -5.01 -14.02 6.53
C PRO A 87 -5.36 -12.62 7.01
N ASN A 88 -6.65 -12.34 7.21
CA ASN A 88 -7.20 -11.05 7.64
C ASN A 88 -7.03 -9.89 6.65
N TYR A 89 -6.57 -10.15 5.42
CA TYR A 89 -6.57 -9.17 4.35
C TYR A 89 -7.54 -9.56 3.24
N THR A 90 -7.97 -8.54 2.51
CA THR A 90 -8.64 -8.63 1.21
C THR A 90 -7.62 -8.19 0.17
N PHE A 91 -7.35 -9.05 -0.82
CA PHE A 91 -6.41 -8.75 -1.88
C PHE A 91 -7.12 -8.22 -3.13
N VAL A 92 -6.66 -7.08 -3.62
CA VAL A 92 -7.12 -6.46 -4.87
C VAL A 92 -5.91 -6.17 -5.73
N CYS A 93 -5.97 -6.46 -7.03
CA CYS A 93 -4.86 -6.19 -7.93
C CYS A 93 -5.32 -5.68 -9.29
N LYS A 94 -4.41 -5.00 -9.96
CA LYS A 94 -4.58 -4.49 -11.32
C LYS A 94 -3.33 -4.86 -12.11
N GLY A 95 -3.48 -5.86 -12.96
CA GLY A 95 -2.49 -6.28 -13.94
C GLY A 95 -2.69 -5.62 -15.30
N ARG A 96 -1.64 -5.57 -16.12
CA ARG A 96 -1.73 -5.18 -17.54
C ARG A 96 -2.12 -6.39 -18.39
N SER A 97 -3.02 -6.21 -19.35
CA SER A 97 -3.34 -7.24 -20.35
C SER A 97 -2.57 -7.08 -21.65
N ASP A 98 -1.97 -5.91 -21.88
CA ASP A 98 -1.43 -5.45 -23.16
C ASP A 98 0.10 -5.43 -23.23
N LYS A 99 0.80 -5.46 -22.09
CA LYS A 99 2.26 -5.43 -22.02
C LYS A 99 2.82 -6.37 -20.96
N ARG A 100 4.05 -6.83 -21.19
CA ARG A 100 4.80 -7.64 -20.23
C ARG A 100 5.34 -6.78 -19.09
N GLY A 101 5.03 -7.18 -17.86
CA GLY A 101 5.56 -6.57 -16.63
C GLY A 101 4.75 -5.41 -16.09
N GLY A 102 5.04 -5.05 -14.83
CA GLY A 102 4.32 -4.07 -14.04
C GLY A 102 3.25 -4.69 -13.14
N GLY A 103 2.12 -4.01 -12.96
CA GLY A 103 1.01 -4.39 -12.10
C GLY A 103 1.17 -3.96 -10.63
N VAL A 104 0.03 -3.72 -9.99
CA VAL A 104 -0.06 -3.33 -8.57
C VAL A 104 -1.07 -4.22 -7.84
N GLY A 105 -0.77 -4.55 -6.60
CA GLY A 105 -1.67 -5.28 -5.70
C GLY A 105 -1.72 -4.59 -4.33
N LEU A 106 -2.90 -4.60 -3.71
CA LEU A 106 -3.12 -4.09 -2.36
C LEU A 106 -3.72 -5.22 -1.53
N TYR A 107 -3.12 -5.50 -0.39
CA TYR A 107 -3.74 -6.22 0.70
C TYR A 107 -4.31 -5.19 1.66
N ILE A 108 -5.63 -5.15 1.80
CA ILE A 108 -6.33 -4.21 2.69
C ILE A 108 -6.87 -5.01 3.86
N LYS A 109 -6.60 -4.57 5.08
CA LYS A 109 -7.07 -5.28 6.28
C LYS A 109 -8.60 -5.41 6.24
N ARG A 110 -9.12 -6.60 6.50
CA ARG A 110 -10.55 -6.95 6.27
C ARG A 110 -11.53 -6.16 7.13
N GLU A 111 -11.07 -5.64 8.26
CA GLU A 111 -11.86 -4.77 9.14
C GLU A 111 -12.02 -3.33 8.59
N LEU A 112 -11.29 -2.97 7.54
CA LEU A 112 -11.39 -1.66 6.92
C LEU A 112 -12.43 -1.68 5.81
N ASP A 113 -13.37 -0.75 5.89
CA ASP A 113 -14.29 -0.46 4.81
C ASP A 113 -13.54 0.29 3.70
N PHE A 114 -13.58 -0.22 2.48
CA PHE A 114 -12.94 0.42 1.35
C PHE A 114 -13.76 0.32 0.07
N THR A 115 -13.53 1.27 -0.84
CA THR A 115 -14.10 1.27 -2.19
C THR A 115 -12.98 1.44 -3.20
N ILE A 116 -13.05 0.65 -4.27
CA ILE A 116 -12.13 0.78 -5.41
C ILE A 116 -12.72 1.86 -6.32
N THR A 117 -11.92 2.86 -6.63
CA THR A 117 -12.34 3.98 -7.48
C THR A 117 -11.45 4.04 -8.70
N ASP A 118 -12.03 4.30 -9.86
CA ASP A 118 -11.27 4.67 -11.04
C ASP A 118 -11.08 6.19 -11.03
N ASN A 119 -9.85 6.65 -11.27
CA ASN A 119 -9.63 8.07 -11.49
C ASN A 119 -9.88 8.39 -12.98
N PRO A 120 -10.98 9.07 -13.33
CA PRO A 120 -11.33 9.33 -14.73
C PRO A 120 -10.33 10.26 -15.44
N ASN A 121 -9.52 11.00 -14.67
CA ASN A 121 -8.50 11.92 -15.20
C ASN A 121 -7.13 11.26 -15.40
N MET A 122 -6.96 9.99 -15.01
CA MET A 122 -5.72 9.25 -15.21
C MET A 122 -5.85 8.35 -16.43
N SER A 123 -4.86 8.42 -17.32
CA SER A 123 -4.87 7.60 -18.53
C SER A 123 -4.84 6.11 -18.15
N ASN A 124 -5.55 5.28 -18.92
CA ASN A 124 -5.51 3.81 -18.78
C ASN A 124 -4.11 3.21 -18.97
N GLN A 125 -3.11 4.02 -19.35
CA GLN A 125 -1.73 3.62 -19.53
C GLN A 125 -0.94 3.59 -18.20
N LEU A 126 -1.44 4.26 -17.16
CA LEU A 126 -0.81 4.30 -15.83
C LEU A 126 -1.28 3.13 -14.96
N GLU A 127 -0.31 2.44 -14.35
CA GLU A 127 -0.55 1.35 -13.40
C GLU A 127 -0.89 1.91 -12.03
N SER A 128 -2.11 2.40 -11.89
CA SER A 128 -2.61 2.94 -10.63
C SER A 128 -3.89 2.23 -10.22
N LEU A 129 -3.93 1.84 -8.95
CA LEU A 129 -5.11 1.37 -8.25
C LEU A 129 -5.42 2.39 -7.16
N PHE A 130 -6.61 2.99 -7.24
CA PHE A 130 -7.05 3.96 -6.24
C PHE A 130 -8.07 3.27 -5.35
N VAL A 131 -7.80 3.35 -4.05
CA VAL A 131 -8.69 2.81 -3.04
C VAL A 131 -8.97 3.91 -2.03
N GLN A 132 -10.25 4.18 -1.82
CA GLN A 132 -10.71 5.05 -0.77
C GLN A 132 -11.03 4.19 0.45
N ILE A 133 -10.34 4.46 1.57
CA ILE A 133 -10.54 3.75 2.83
C ILE A 133 -11.35 4.65 3.76
N ASN A 134 -12.45 4.12 4.27
CA ASN A 134 -13.28 4.80 5.24
C ASN A 134 -12.77 4.45 6.64
N CYS A 135 -12.24 5.45 7.34
CA CYS A 135 -11.77 5.30 8.72
C CYS A 135 -12.73 6.07 9.65
N PRO A 136 -13.69 5.41 10.32
CA PRO A 136 -14.70 6.08 11.14
C PRO A 136 -14.12 6.94 12.29
N GLY A 137 -12.88 6.67 12.71
CA GLY A 137 -12.17 7.40 13.77
C GLY A 137 -11.20 8.49 13.31
N LEU A 138 -10.82 8.54 12.03
CA LEU A 138 -9.89 9.56 11.52
C LEU A 138 -10.68 10.73 10.96
N LYS A 139 -10.76 11.84 11.71
CA LYS A 139 -11.37 13.11 11.28
C LYS A 139 -10.70 13.78 10.05
N LYS A 140 -9.80 13.09 9.32
CA LYS A 140 -9.12 13.64 8.15
C LYS A 140 -9.17 12.65 6.98
N LYS A 141 -9.95 13.04 5.97
CA LYS A 141 -10.02 12.42 4.64
C LYS A 141 -8.60 12.38 4.06
N CYS A 142 -8.07 11.19 3.78
CA CYS A 142 -6.73 11.04 3.22
C CYS A 142 -6.82 10.37 1.84
N ASP A 143 -6.92 11.18 0.79
CA ASP A 143 -6.76 10.73 -0.58
C ASP A 143 -5.25 10.63 -0.87
N ARG A 144 -4.70 9.41 -0.89
CA ARG A 144 -3.32 9.18 -1.35
C ARG A 144 -3.30 8.25 -2.54
N SER A 145 -2.74 8.77 -3.63
CA SER A 145 -2.54 8.07 -4.89
C SER A 145 -1.09 7.66 -5.03
N TYR A 146 -0.82 6.41 -5.36
CA TYR A 146 0.51 5.95 -5.76
C TYR A 146 0.65 6.07 -7.29
N ILE A 147 1.66 6.84 -7.73
CA ILE A 147 2.04 6.97 -9.14
C ILE A 147 3.42 6.31 -9.30
N PRO A 148 3.53 5.13 -9.93
CA PRO A 148 4.83 4.51 -10.19
C PRO A 148 5.65 5.36 -11.18
N PRO A 149 6.98 5.40 -11.04
CA PRO A 149 7.84 6.14 -11.95
C PRO A 149 7.79 5.52 -13.36
N THR A 150 7.49 6.35 -14.36
CA THR A 150 7.67 5.97 -15.77
C THR A 150 9.16 5.81 -16.05
N LYS A 151 9.57 4.63 -16.54
CA LYS A 151 10.89 4.49 -17.15
C LYS A 151 10.96 5.47 -18.32
N GLY A 152 11.85 6.46 -18.21
CA GLY A 152 12.20 7.35 -19.31
C GLY A 152 12.59 6.51 -20.52
N GLY A 153 12.09 6.92 -21.69
CA GLY A 153 12.46 6.33 -22.97
C GLY A 153 13.97 6.36 -23.15
N CYS A 154 14.47 5.34 -23.84
CA CYS A 154 15.85 5.23 -24.31
C CYS A 154 16.31 6.50 -25.06
#